data_AF-A0A9P9GJE9-F1
#
_entry.id   AF-A0A9P9GJE9-F1
#
_cell.length_a   1.000
_cell.length_b   1.000
_cell.length_c   1.000
_cell.angle_alpha   90.00
_cell.angle_beta   90.00
_cell.angle_gamma   90.00
#
_symmetry.space_group_name_H-M   'P 1'
#
loop_
_entity.id
_entity.type
_entity.pdbx_description
1 polymer ?
#
loop_
_entity_poly.entity_id
_entity_poly.type
_entity_poly.pdbx_seq_one_letter_code
_entity_poly.pdbx_strand_id
1 'polypeptide(L)' 'MAIEGYRKGHDVRVIDRRPNFEDYGDIIGIGDSVLNTMKNWPGFLDACYESPFPREYHAYKFDGGFIGKLGEGPV' A
#
# COMPACT_ATOMS: atom_id res chain seq x y z
N MET A 1 -9.54 9.31 -4.09
CA MET A 1 -10.93 9.72 -3.73
C MET A 1 -11.18 9.38 -2.26
N ALA A 2 -12.24 9.94 -1.67
CA ALA A 2 -12.46 10.10 -0.22
C ALA A 2 -11.36 10.92 0.48
N ILE A 3 -10.19 10.32 0.76
CA ILE A 3 -9.06 11.00 1.45
C ILE A 3 -8.64 12.29 0.74
N GLU A 4 -8.49 12.24 -0.58
CA GLU A 4 -8.12 13.39 -1.40
C GLU A 4 -9.26 14.42 -1.52
N GLY A 5 -10.52 13.99 -1.41
CA GLY A 5 -11.66 14.90 -1.43
C GLY A 5 -11.77 15.68 -0.12
N TYR A 6 -11.61 14.98 1.01
CA TYR A 6 -11.55 15.59 2.33
C TYR A 6 -10.40 16.60 2.43
N ARG A 7 -9.19 16.22 1.97
CA ARG A 7 -8.02 17.11 1.91
C ARG A 7 -8.28 18.41 1.11
N LYS A 8 -9.15 18.33 0.09
CA LYS A 8 -9.54 19.47 -0.76
C LYS A 8 -10.73 20.27 -0.20
N GLY A 9 -11.22 19.94 0.98
CA GLY A 9 -12.31 20.67 1.64
C GLY A 9 -13.71 20.24 1.21
N HIS A 10 -13.86 19.10 0.55
CA HIS A 10 -15.17 18.55 0.26
C HIS A 10 -15.77 17.86 1.49
N ASP A 11 -17.08 17.97 1.66
CA ASP A 11 -17.82 17.13 2.60
C ASP A 11 -17.91 15.71 2.03
N VAL A 12 -17.30 14.76 2.73
CA VAL A 12 -17.06 13.39 2.25
C VAL A 12 -17.63 12.41 3.25
N ARG A 13 -18.41 11.46 2.73
CA ARG A 13 -18.89 10.30 3.48
C ARG A 13 -18.45 9.02 2.79
N VAL A 14 -17.86 8.11 3.56
CA VAL A 14 -17.55 6.74 3.12
C VAL A 14 -18.67 5.83 3.61
N ILE A 15 -19.21 4.99 2.71
CA ILE A 15 -20.20 3.98 3.04
C ILE A 15 -19.61 2.65 2.63
N ASP A 16 -19.27 1.82 3.60
CA ASP A 16 -18.87 0.45 3.40
C ASP A 16 -20.00 -0.47 3.90
N ARG A 17 -20.20 -1.62 3.24
CA ARG A 17 -21.19 -2.62 3.68
C ARG A 17 -20.63 -3.52 4.78
N ARG A 18 -19.30 -3.49 5.00
CA ARG A 18 -18.63 -4.32 5.99
C ARG A 18 -19.01 -3.88 7.41
N PRO A 19 -19.29 -4.83 8.33
CA PRO A 19 -19.61 -4.52 9.72
C PRO A 19 -18.37 -4.11 10.53
N ASN A 20 -17.18 -4.59 10.15
CA ASN A 20 -15.89 -4.23 10.72
C ASN A 20 -14.78 -4.36 9.65
N PHE A 21 -13.52 -4.13 10.04
CA PHE A 21 -12.35 -4.16 9.13
C PHE A 21 -11.33 -5.24 9.53
N GLU A 22 -11.70 -6.20 10.37
CA GLU A 22 -10.76 -7.13 11.00
C GLU A 22 -10.54 -8.41 10.18
N ASP A 23 -11.40 -8.67 9.19
CA ASP A 23 -11.65 -9.99 8.62
C ASP A 23 -11.14 -10.17 7.18
N TYR A 24 -10.54 -9.15 6.57
CA TYR A 24 -9.97 -9.24 5.21
C TYR A 24 -8.64 -8.50 5.10
N GLY A 25 -7.55 -9.27 5.01
CA GLY A 25 -6.23 -8.80 4.64
C GLY A 25 -5.80 -9.40 3.30
N ASP A 26 -5.31 -8.56 2.39
CA ASP A 26 -4.61 -8.96 1.17
C ASP A 26 -3.38 -8.07 1.00
N ILE A 27 -2.42 -8.49 0.19
CA ILE A 27 -1.21 -7.71 -0.09
C ILE A 27 -1.50 -6.75 -1.24
N ILE A 28 -1.30 -5.45 -1.01
CA ILE A 28 -1.34 -4.44 -2.06
C ILE A 28 0.08 -3.99 -2.42
N GLY A 29 0.40 -4.01 -3.72
CA GLY A 29 1.59 -3.38 -4.25
C GLY A 29 1.32 -1.91 -4.58
N ILE A 30 2.08 -0.99 -3.99
CA ILE A 30 2.03 0.45 -4.32
C ILE A 30 3.24 0.79 -5.19
N GLY A 31 2.99 1.18 -6.44
CA GLY A 31 4.05 1.61 -7.36
C GLY A 31 4.47 3.07 -7.17
N ASP A 32 5.68 3.40 -7.62
CA ASP A 32 6.34 4.70 -7.41
C ASP A 32 5.52 5.91 -7.88
N SER A 33 4.80 5.79 -9.00
CA SER A 33 4.01 6.89 -9.55
C SER A 33 2.93 7.37 -8.58
N VAL A 34 2.38 6.46 -7.77
CA VAL A 34 1.29 6.75 -6.82
C VAL A 34 1.82 7.44 -5.56
N LEU A 35 3.09 7.21 -5.19
CA LEU A 35 3.72 7.80 -4.01
C LEU A 35 3.67 9.33 -4.03
N ASN A 36 3.76 9.95 -5.20
CA ASN A 36 3.70 11.41 -5.34
C ASN A 36 2.39 12.01 -4.83
N THR A 37 1.27 11.28 -4.99
CA THR A 37 -0.02 11.73 -4.48
C THR A 37 -0.12 11.43 -2.98
N MET A 38 0.33 10.24 -2.56
CA MET A 38 0.26 9.79 -1.16
C MET A 38 1.10 10.64 -0.19
N LYS A 39 2.16 11.30 -0.65
CA LYS A 39 2.93 12.29 0.13
C LYS A 39 2.07 13.44 0.68
N ASN A 40 0.94 13.72 0.03
CA ASN A 40 0.01 14.77 0.48
C ASN A 40 -0.98 14.28 1.54
N TRP A 41 -0.93 13.01 1.95
CA TRP A 41 -1.83 12.39 2.92
C TRP A 41 -1.05 12.15 4.22
N PRO A 42 -1.20 13.03 5.23
CA PRO A 42 -0.42 12.95 6.47
C PRO A 42 -0.52 11.57 7.13
N GLY A 43 0.62 10.98 7.48
CA GLY A 43 0.72 9.67 8.14
C GLY A 43 0.42 8.45 7.27
N PHE A 44 -0.03 8.62 6.02
CA PHE A 44 -0.40 7.48 5.17
C PHE A 44 0.82 6.62 4.79
N LEU A 45 1.88 7.26 4.28
CA LEU A 45 3.08 6.53 3.88
C LEU A 45 3.80 5.93 5.09
N ASP A 46 3.90 6.66 6.20
CA ASP A 46 4.50 6.15 7.45
C ASP A 46 3.79 4.87 7.92
N ALA A 47 2.46 4.85 7.90
CA ALA A 47 1.69 3.64 8.20
C ALA A 47 1.94 2.49 7.21
N CYS A 48 2.16 2.78 5.92
CA CYS A 48 2.59 1.75 4.95
C CYS A 48 4.02 1.24 5.21
N TYR A 49 4.92 2.10 5.72
CA TYR A 49 6.29 1.77 6.05
C TYR A 49 6.38 0.88 7.31
N GLU A 50 5.46 1.02 8.27
CA GLU A 50 5.35 0.21 9.49
C GLU A 50 4.78 -1.21 9.28
N SER A 51 4.55 -1.61 8.02
CA SER A 51 4.00 -2.92 7.67
C SER A 51 4.87 -4.09 8.18
N PRO A 52 4.27 -5.16 8.72
CA PRO A 52 5.01 -6.38 9.12
C PRO A 52 5.49 -7.21 7.92
N PHE A 53 5.08 -6.87 6.69
CA PHE A 53 5.47 -7.59 5.49
C PHE A 53 6.88 -7.18 5.02
N PRO A 54 7.72 -8.15 4.63
CA PRO A 54 9.06 -7.85 4.13
C PRO A 54 8.99 -7.02 2.85
N ARG A 55 9.97 -6.13 2.70
CA ARG A 55 10.12 -5.26 1.52
C ARG A 55 10.87 -5.92 0.37
N GLU A 56 11.40 -7.11 0.63
CA GLU A 56 12.19 -7.89 -0.30
C GLU A 56 11.47 -9.22 -0.55
N TYR A 57 11.29 -9.53 -1.83
CA TYR A 57 10.67 -10.76 -2.29
C TYR A 57 11.65 -11.50 -3.20
N HIS A 58 11.81 -12.79 -2.98
CA HIS A 58 12.63 -13.62 -3.85
C HIS A 58 11.79 -14.23 -4.96
N ALA A 59 12.22 -14.05 -6.20
CA ALA A 59 11.63 -14.70 -7.36
C ALA A 59 12.37 -16.01 -7.67
N TYR A 60 11.60 -17.07 -7.89
CA TYR A 60 12.09 -18.39 -8.28
C TYR A 60 11.37 -18.87 -9.53
N LYS A 61 12.05 -19.66 -10.33
CA LYS A 61 11.46 -20.45 -11.41
C LYS A 61 10.59 -21.55 -10.82
N PHE A 62 9.73 -22.12 -11.65
CA PHE A 62 8.91 -23.29 -11.26
C PHE A 62 9.74 -24.49 -10.82
N ASP A 63 10.96 -24.65 -11.37
CA ASP A 63 11.90 -25.72 -10.99
C ASP A 63 12.68 -25.43 -9.69
N GLY A 64 12.40 -24.31 -9.01
CA GLY A 64 13.09 -23.88 -7.80
C GLY A 64 14.37 -23.08 -8.04
N GLY A 65 14.77 -22.84 -9.30
CA GLY A 65 15.93 -22.01 -9.62
C GLY A 65 15.71 -20.55 -9.25
N PHE A 66 16.60 -19.97 -8.45
CA PHE A 66 16.54 -18.55 -8.07
C PHE A 66 16.71 -17.63 -9.29
N ILE A 67 15.82 -16.62 -9.41
CA ILE A 67 15.82 -15.64 -10.50
C ILE A 67 16.39 -14.31 -10.03
N GLY A 68 16.06 -13.89 -8.81
CA GLY A 68 16.49 -12.59 -8.29
C GLY A 68 15.61 -12.08 -7.15
N LYS A 69 15.91 -10.86 -6.70
CA LYS A 69 15.17 -10.15 -5.66
C LYS A 69 14.30 -9.07 -6.31
N LEU A 70 13.08 -8.94 -5.82
CA LEU A 70 12.13 -7.86 -6.10
C LEU A 70 12.00 -7.01 -4.85
N GLY A 71 12.22 -5.70 -4.97
CA GLY A 71 12.15 -4.77 -3.85
C GLY A 71 13.52 -4.37 -3.29
N GLU A 72 14.14 -3.41 -3.97
CA GLU A 72 15.17 -2.52 -3.43
C GLU A 72 14.84 -1.12 -3.98
N GLY A 73 13.85 -0.45 -3.40
CA GLY A 73 13.48 0.96 -3.66
C GLY A 73 13.79 1.81 -2.43
N PRO A 74 14.14 3.10 -2.59
CA PRO A 74 14.99 3.82 -1.65
C PRO A 74 14.39 3.94 -0.25
N VAL A 75 15.31 3.89 0.74
CA VAL A 75 15.10 4.29 2.14
C VAL A 75 14.59 5.73 2.25
#